data_AF-A0AA35Z4G2-F1
#
_entry.id   AF-A0AA35Z4G2-F1
#
_cell.length_a   1.000
_cell.length_b   1.000
_cell.length_c   1.000
_cell.angle_alpha   90.00
_cell.angle_beta   90.00
_cell.angle_gamma   90.00
#
_symmetry.space_group_name_H-M   'P 1'
#
loop_
_entity.id
_entity.type
_entity.pdbx_description
1 polymer ?
#
loop_
_entity_poly.entity_id
_entity_poly.type
_entity_poly.pdbx_seq_one_letter_code
_entity_poly.pdbx_strand_id
1 'polypeptide(L)'
;MALPNGLLPLEDIEECGYVKDTGFVWLKQKKEKKHKFEKIRKLVSYGTEVTATIEKVKIKKLTGVKTKELMLWITLSDITVNESNPDKISFQDTSGLYITFPFSAFQVEDVKKDVGVAKDAKVVEGDVAKETQVKEV
;
A
#
# COMPACT_ATOMS: atom_id res chain seq x y z
N MET A 1 -11.75 -9.58 -8.11
CA MET A 1 -11.80 -8.15 -7.75
C MET A 1 -10.51 -7.80 -7.06
N ALA A 2 -9.91 -6.65 -7.42
CA ALA A 2 -8.58 -6.25 -6.99
C ALA A 2 -8.65 -4.94 -6.18
N LEU A 3 -7.55 -4.57 -5.55
CA LEU A 3 -7.40 -3.26 -4.92
C LEU A 3 -7.42 -2.15 -6.00
N PRO A 4 -7.85 -0.92 -5.67
CA PRO A 4 -7.83 0.18 -6.61
C PRO A 4 -6.39 0.53 -7.03
N ASN A 5 -6.20 0.90 -8.30
CA ASN A 5 -4.89 1.18 -8.92
C ASN A 5 -4.27 2.52 -8.48
N GLY A 6 -5.04 3.42 -7.87
CA GLY A 6 -4.59 4.74 -7.44
C GLY A 6 -4.26 4.85 -5.95
N LEU A 7 -4.08 3.73 -5.23
CA LEU A 7 -3.79 3.77 -3.79
C LEU A 7 -2.41 4.35 -3.43
N LEU A 8 -1.42 4.25 -4.32
CA LEU A 8 -0.05 4.67 -4.06
C LEU A 8 0.44 5.65 -5.13
N PRO A 9 1.04 6.79 -4.75
CA PRO A 9 1.69 7.69 -5.70
C PRO A 9 3.05 7.11 -6.12
N LEU A 10 3.16 6.64 -7.37
CA LEU A 10 4.36 5.99 -7.92
C LEU A 10 5.39 6.99 -8.49
N GLU A 11 5.91 7.90 -7.68
CA GLU A 11 6.92 8.87 -8.11
C GLU A 11 8.17 8.78 -7.21
N ASP A 12 9.35 8.95 -7.81
CA ASP A 12 10.65 8.90 -7.11
C ASP A 12 10.94 7.57 -6.35
N ILE A 13 10.43 6.44 -6.85
CA ILE A 13 10.68 5.10 -6.28
C ILE A 13 12.12 4.68 -6.58
N GLU A 14 12.84 4.25 -5.54
CA GLU A 14 14.20 3.73 -5.64
C GLU A 14 14.21 2.20 -5.70
N GLU A 15 13.36 1.58 -4.89
CA GLU A 15 13.28 0.12 -4.77
C GLU A 15 11.82 -0.26 -4.53
N CYS A 16 11.38 -1.33 -5.18
CA CYS A 16 10.15 -2.02 -4.83
C CYS A 16 10.39 -3.52 -4.85
N GLY A 17 9.74 -4.23 -3.94
CA GLY A 17 9.90 -5.67 -3.84
C GLY A 17 8.62 -6.34 -3.41
N TYR A 18 8.53 -7.62 -3.77
CA TYR A 18 7.39 -8.47 -3.46
C TYR A 18 7.89 -9.88 -3.17
N VAL A 19 7.48 -10.42 -2.02
CA VAL A 19 7.69 -11.83 -1.67
C VAL A 19 6.41 -12.58 -1.99
N LYS A 20 6.46 -13.41 -3.02
CA LYS A 20 5.29 -14.15 -3.52
C LYS A 20 4.71 -15.11 -2.50
N ASP A 21 5.55 -15.78 -1.71
CA ASP A 21 5.13 -16.77 -0.71
C ASP A 21 4.31 -16.15 0.43
N THR A 22 4.69 -14.96 0.89
CA THR A 22 4.08 -14.32 2.07
C THR A 22 3.11 -13.22 1.70
N GLY A 23 3.13 -12.74 0.45
CA GLY A 23 2.41 -11.55 0.03
C GLY A 23 3.04 -10.24 0.51
N PHE A 24 4.22 -10.28 1.14
CA PHE A 24 4.89 -9.09 1.66
C PHE A 24 5.37 -8.20 0.51
N VAL A 25 5.07 -6.90 0.60
CA VAL A 25 5.52 -5.87 -0.32
C VAL A 25 6.25 -4.78 0.44
N TRP A 26 7.26 -4.21 -0.19
CA TRP A 26 7.87 -2.97 0.28
C TRP A 26 8.16 -2.04 -0.89
N LEU A 27 8.16 -0.76 -0.56
CA LEU A 27 8.43 0.34 -1.47
C LEU A 27 9.34 1.33 -0.76
N LYS A 28 10.47 1.66 -1.38
CA LYS A 28 11.36 2.74 -0.93
C LYS A 28 11.35 3.87 -1.94
N GLN A 29 11.27 5.09 -1.45
CA GLN A 29 11.24 6.32 -2.21
C GLN A 29 12.21 7.33 -1.62
N LYS A 30 12.76 8.20 -2.47
CA LYS A 30 13.83 9.16 -2.08
C LYS A 30 13.47 10.08 -0.90
N LYS A 31 12.18 10.41 -0.77
CA LYS A 31 11.68 11.39 0.21
C LYS A 31 10.24 11.08 0.58
N GLU A 32 9.80 11.54 1.76
CA GLU A 32 8.39 11.52 2.13
C GLU A 32 7.57 12.29 1.07
N LYS A 33 6.41 11.75 0.71
CA LYS A 33 5.49 12.37 -0.24
C LYS A 33 4.10 12.52 0.33
N LYS A 34 3.51 13.69 0.13
CA LYS A 34 2.11 13.95 0.46
C LYS A 34 1.28 13.91 -0.81
N HIS A 35 0.16 13.19 -0.78
CA HIS A 35 -0.80 13.09 -1.86
C HIS A 35 -2.18 13.45 -1.32
N LYS A 36 -2.94 14.22 -2.09
CA LYS A 36 -4.32 14.57 -1.76
C LYS A 36 -5.25 13.81 -2.69
N PHE A 37 -6.08 12.94 -2.12
CA PHE A 37 -7.14 12.27 -2.83
C PHE A 37 -8.29 13.27 -3.04
N GLU A 38 -8.32 13.93 -4.20
CA GLU A 38 -9.27 15.03 -4.46
C GLU A 38 -10.75 14.61 -4.32
N LYS A 39 -11.09 13.39 -4.75
CA LYS A 39 -12.46 12.85 -4.67
C LYS A 39 -12.99 12.74 -3.24
N ILE A 40 -12.13 12.54 -2.24
CA ILE A 40 -12.49 12.42 -0.81
C ILE A 40 -11.89 13.53 0.07
N ARG A 41 -11.14 14.46 -0.54
CA ARG A 41 -10.44 15.57 0.11
C ARG A 41 -9.55 15.15 1.29
N LYS A 42 -8.99 13.93 1.26
CA LYS A 42 -8.06 13.44 2.29
C LYS A 42 -6.62 13.66 1.87
N LEU A 43 -5.83 14.21 2.79
CA LEU A 43 -4.38 14.34 2.63
C LEU A 43 -3.69 13.14 3.28
N VAL A 44 -2.87 12.45 2.51
CA VAL A 44 -2.16 11.25 2.93
C VAL A 44 -0.66 11.48 2.75
N SER A 45 0.13 11.07 3.73
CA SER A 45 1.60 11.08 3.71
C SER A 45 2.10 9.65 3.53
N TYR A 46 3.04 9.48 2.61
CA TYR A 46 3.78 8.26 2.34
C TYR A 46 5.24 8.50 2.72
N GLY A 47 5.73 7.72 3.68
CA GLY A 47 7.10 7.77 4.15
C GLY A 47 8.11 7.31 3.10
N THR A 48 9.40 7.40 3.44
CA THR A 48 10.49 6.92 2.58
C THR A 48 10.49 5.41 2.41
N GLU A 49 9.90 4.68 3.36
CA GLU A 49 9.67 3.24 3.28
C GLU A 49 8.20 2.95 3.62
N VAL A 50 7.54 2.21 2.75
CA VAL A 50 6.17 1.74 2.89
C VAL A 50 6.19 0.23 2.78
N THR A 51 5.70 -0.47 3.79
CA THR A 51 5.60 -1.93 3.78
C THR A 51 4.16 -2.37 3.96
N ALA A 52 3.79 -3.52 3.40
CA ALA A 52 2.52 -4.15 3.68
C ALA A 52 2.55 -5.65 3.38
N THR A 53 1.51 -6.36 3.80
CA THR A 53 1.21 -7.72 3.35
C THR A 53 -0.06 -7.68 2.51
N ILE A 54 0.04 -8.09 1.26
CA ILE A 54 -1.08 -8.14 0.32
C ILE A 54 -1.74 -9.51 0.41
N GLU A 55 -3.01 -9.50 0.76
CA GLU A 55 -3.90 -10.65 0.69
C GLU A 55 -4.97 -10.40 -0.38
N LYS A 56 -5.80 -11.42 -0.66
CA LYS A 56 -6.94 -11.26 -1.56
C LYS A 56 -7.82 -10.10 -1.07
N VAL A 57 -7.92 -9.05 -1.89
CA VAL A 57 -8.69 -7.81 -1.65
C VAL A 57 -8.35 -7.03 -0.37
N LYS A 58 -7.22 -7.32 0.28
CA LYS A 58 -6.81 -6.71 1.55
C LYS A 58 -5.34 -6.35 1.55
N ILE A 59 -5.01 -5.26 2.22
CA ILE A 59 -3.67 -4.84 2.58
C ILE A 59 -3.62 -4.89 4.11
N LYS A 60 -2.70 -5.66 4.66
CA LYS A 60 -2.50 -5.77 6.10
C LYS A 60 -1.14 -5.28 6.54
N LYS A 61 -1.02 -4.93 7.82
CA LYS A 61 0.26 -4.50 8.42
C LYS A 61 0.92 -3.39 7.60
N LEU A 62 0.10 -2.47 7.09
CA LEU A 62 0.54 -1.30 6.36
C LEU A 62 1.38 -0.43 7.29
N THR A 63 2.56 -0.03 6.82
CA THR A 63 3.43 0.91 7.52
C THR A 63 3.84 2.03 6.56
N GLY A 64 4.33 3.15 7.12
CA GLY A 64 4.78 4.28 6.31
C GLY A 64 3.66 5.10 5.67
N VAL A 65 2.38 4.79 5.92
CA VAL A 65 1.25 5.57 5.40
C VAL A 65 0.48 6.24 6.54
N LYS A 66 0.28 7.55 6.43
CA LYS A 66 -0.48 8.35 7.40
C LYS A 66 -1.55 9.17 6.72
N THR A 67 -2.74 9.24 7.28
CA THR A 67 -3.79 10.16 6.84
C THR A 67 -3.87 11.36 7.78
N LYS A 68 -4.18 12.54 7.24
CA LYS A 68 -4.43 13.73 8.05
C LYS A 68 -5.90 13.79 8.43
N GLU A 69 -6.17 13.65 9.72
CA GLU A 69 -7.50 13.85 10.30
C GLU A 69 -7.46 15.05 11.23
N LEU A 70 -8.34 16.03 10.98
CA LEU A 70 -8.31 17.34 11.64
C LEU A 70 -6.89 17.96 11.56
N MET A 71 -6.15 17.96 12.66
CA MET A 71 -4.79 18.49 12.77
C MET A 71 -3.72 17.43 13.07
N LEU A 72 -4.11 16.15 13.20
CA LEU A 72 -3.22 15.05 13.56
C LEU A 72 -2.94 14.14 12.36
N TRP A 73 -1.73 13.58 12.33
CA TRP A 73 -1.37 12.52 11.40
C TRP A 73 -1.63 11.17 12.06
N ILE A 74 -2.58 10.42 11.49
CA ILE A 74 -2.98 9.10 11.97
C ILE A 74 -2.37 8.04 11.06
N THR A 75 -1.73 7.03 11.64
CA THR A 75 -1.09 5.93 10.88
C THR A 75 -2.15 4.90 10.48
N LEU A 76 -2.14 4.52 9.20
CA LEU A 76 -3.00 3.45 8.70
C LEU A 76 -2.36 2.08 8.93
N SER A 77 -3.16 1.08 9.27
CA SER A 77 -2.73 -0.29 9.56
C SER A 77 -3.23 -1.28 8.52
N ASP A 78 -4.50 -1.18 8.11
CA ASP A 78 -5.12 -2.13 7.19
C ASP A 78 -6.02 -1.42 6.17
N ILE A 79 -6.14 -2.01 4.99
CA ILE A 79 -7.06 -1.57 3.92
C ILE A 79 -7.81 -2.78 3.43
N THR A 80 -9.14 -2.70 3.36
CA THR A 80 -10.00 -3.83 2.97
C THR A 80 -11.05 -3.36 1.99
N VAL A 81 -11.18 -4.06 0.86
CA VAL A 81 -12.34 -3.90 -0.02
C VAL A 81 -13.46 -4.81 0.48
N ASN A 82 -14.67 -4.28 0.60
CA ASN A 82 -15.79 -5.04 1.12
C ASN A 82 -16.26 -6.07 0.06
N GLU A 83 -16.19 -7.36 0.39
CA GLU A 83 -16.55 -8.43 -0.55
C GLU A 83 -18.05 -8.43 -0.89
N SER A 84 -18.91 -8.02 0.05
CA SER A 84 -20.37 -7.91 -0.17
C SER A 84 -20.75 -6.62 -0.91
N ASN A 85 -19.88 -5.60 -0.90
CA ASN A 85 -20.09 -4.34 -1.61
C ASN A 85 -18.76 -3.83 -2.16
N PRO A 86 -18.33 -4.32 -3.34
CA PRO A 86 -17.02 -4.02 -3.91
C PRO A 86 -16.83 -2.56 -4.32
N ASP A 87 -17.91 -1.78 -4.36
CA ASP A 87 -17.86 -0.33 -4.58
C ASP A 87 -17.41 0.43 -3.33
N LYS A 88 -17.08 -0.27 -2.24
CA LYS A 88 -16.61 0.32 -0.98
C LYS A 88 -15.27 -0.25 -0.55
N ILE A 89 -14.43 0.66 -0.08
CA ILE A 89 -13.11 0.37 0.49
C ILE A 89 -13.00 1.00 1.88
N SER A 90 -12.50 0.23 2.83
CA SER A 90 -12.36 0.60 4.24
C SER A 90 -10.88 0.70 4.60
N PHE A 91 -10.52 1.77 5.31
CA PHE A 91 -9.18 2.02 5.82
C PHE A 91 -9.24 1.99 7.34
N GLN A 92 -8.38 1.20 7.96
CA GLN A 92 -8.26 1.07 9.40
C GLN A 92 -6.99 1.75 9.88
N ASP A 93 -7.06 2.43 11.02
CA ASP A 93 -5.91 2.99 11.70
C ASP A 93 -5.33 2.04 12.77
N THR A 94 -4.17 2.40 13.32
CA THR A 94 -3.52 1.63 14.39
C THR A 94 -4.31 1.61 15.70
N SER A 95 -5.33 2.46 15.85
CA SER A 95 -6.24 2.49 17.01
C SER A 95 -7.43 1.55 16.84
N GLY A 96 -7.60 0.95 15.66
CA GLY A 96 -8.73 0.08 15.33
C GLY A 96 -9.96 0.81 14.78
N LEU A 97 -9.88 2.12 14.56
CA LEU A 97 -10.95 2.88 13.92
C LEU A 97 -10.88 2.65 12.41
N TYR A 98 -12.03 2.52 11.77
CA TYR A 98 -12.11 2.38 10.32
C TYR A 98 -12.99 3.44 9.68
N ILE A 99 -12.60 3.90 8.50
CA ILE A 99 -13.37 4.82 7.67
C ILE A 99 -13.55 4.19 6.30
N THR A 100 -14.77 4.28 5.77
CA THR A 100 -15.13 3.68 4.47
C THR A 100 -15.41 4.76 3.44
N PHE A 101 -14.91 4.54 2.22
CA PHE A 101 -15.04 5.43 1.08
C PHE A 101 -15.48 4.67 -0.18
N PRO A 102 -15.98 5.37 -1.20
CA PRO A 102 -16.23 4.76 -2.51
C PRO A 102 -14.93 4.24 -3.14
N PHE A 103 -14.94 3.04 -3.71
CA PHE A 103 -13.80 2.43 -4.40
C PHE A 103 -13.28 3.32 -5.53
N SER A 104 -14.19 3.93 -6.28
CA SER A 104 -13.90 4.85 -7.39
C SER A 104 -13.16 6.13 -6.97
N ALA A 105 -13.14 6.46 -5.66
CA ALA A 105 -12.35 7.57 -5.14
C ALA A 105 -10.84 7.35 -5.27
N PHE A 106 -10.41 6.09 -5.37
CA PHE A 106 -9.01 5.68 -5.44
C PHE A 106 -8.67 5.05 -6.79
N GLN A 107 -9.58 5.12 -7.76
CA GLN A 107 -9.28 4.75 -9.14
C GLN A 107 -8.77 5.96 -9.90
N VAL A 108 -7.64 5.76 -10.58
CA VAL A 108 -7.15 6.64 -11.63
C VAL A 108 -7.69 6.14 -12.97
N GLU A 109 -8.11 7.06 -13.85
CA GLU A 109 -8.56 6.71 -15.19
C GLU A 109 -7.35 6.20 -15.98
N ASP A 110 -7.38 4.93 -16.39
CA ASP A 110 -6.35 4.32 -17.23
C ASP A 110 -6.24 5.07 -18.57
N VAL A 111 -5.23 5.94 -18.71
CA VAL A 111 -4.68 6.23 -20.03
C VAL A 111 -4.09 4.91 -20.52
N LYS A 112 -4.82 4.26 -21.44
CA LYS A 112 -4.48 3.04 -22.20
C LYS A 112 -3.03 2.56 -22.04
N LYS A 113 -2.90 1.34 -21.50
CA LYS A 113 -1.84 0.36 -21.78
C LYS A 113 -0.41 0.92 -21.90
N ASP A 114 0.20 1.18 -20.77
CA ASP A 114 1.60 0.82 -20.55
C ASP A 114 1.73 0.56 -19.06
N VAL A 115 1.68 -0.71 -18.65
CA VAL A 115 2.39 -1.12 -17.42
C VAL A 115 3.87 -0.98 -17.77
N GLY A 116 4.33 0.27 -17.81
CA GLY A 116 5.72 0.60 -17.57
C GLY A 116 5.95 0.23 -16.13
N VAL A 117 6.28 -1.05 -15.89
CA VAL A 117 7.22 -1.40 -14.83
C VAL A 117 8.32 -0.34 -14.95
N ALA A 118 8.44 0.52 -13.94
CA ALA A 118 9.47 1.54 -13.89
C ALA A 118 10.79 0.85 -14.24
N LYS A 119 11.34 1.13 -15.42
CA LYS A 119 12.46 0.38 -16.00
C LYS A 119 13.79 0.64 -15.29
N ASP A 120 13.76 1.39 -14.18
CA ASP A 120 14.91 1.72 -13.35
C ASP A 120 14.69 1.38 -11.86
N ALA A 121 13.53 0.82 -11.48
CA ALA A 121 13.35 0.29 -10.13
C ALA A 121 13.96 -1.11 -10.10
N LYS A 122 14.92 -1.34 -9.20
CA LYS A 122 15.43 -2.69 -8.92
C LYS A 122 14.31 -3.50 -8.27
N VAL A 123 13.54 -4.22 -9.09
CA VAL A 123 12.54 -5.19 -8.62
C VAL A 123 13.30 -6.37 -8.03
N VAL A 124 13.36 -6.42 -6.70
CA VAL A 124 13.98 -7.55 -6.00
C VAL A 124 12.89 -8.61 -5.80
N GLU A 125 12.95 -9.67 -6.60
CA GLU A 125 12.18 -10.89 -6.34
C GLU A 125 12.92 -11.65 -5.23
N GLY A 126 12.36 -11.62 -4.02
CA GLY A 126 12.95 -12.27 -2.86
C GLY A 126 12.40 -13.68 -2.70
N ASP A 127 13.15 -14.69 -3.10
CA ASP A 127 12.95 -16.06 -2.65
C ASP A 127 13.25 -16.13 -1.14
N VAL A 128 12.36 -16.75 -0.36
CA VAL A 128 12.59 -17.01 1.06
C VAL A 128 13.80 -17.94 1.18
N ALA A 129 14.97 -17.37 1.45
CA ALA A 129 16.12 -18.11 1.91
C ALA A 129 15.74 -18.77 3.24
N LYS A 130 15.56 -20.10 3.21
CA LYS A 130 15.48 -20.93 4.42
C LYS A 130 16.78 -20.75 5.19
N GLU A 131 16.76 -19.95 6.24
CA GLU A 131 17.86 -19.93 7.20
C GLU A 131 17.76 -21.18 8.07
N THR A 132 18.71 -22.08 7.85
CA THR A 132 19.01 -23.23 8.69
C THR A 132 19.75 -22.73 9.93
N GLN A 133 19.28 -23.09 11.13
CA GLN A 133 20.07 -23.73 12.21
C GLN A 133 19.31 -23.77 13.54
N VAL A 134 19.17 -24.97 14.10
CA VAL A 134 19.41 -25.23 15.52
C VAL A 134 20.12 -26.58 15.62
N LYS A 135 21.44 -26.53 15.84
CA LYS A 135 22.19 -27.60 16.51
C LYS A 135 22.39 -27.13 17.95
N GLU A 136 21.90 -27.92 18.89
CA GLU A 136 22.29 -28.09 20.30
C GLU A 136 21.33 -29.19 20.78
N VAL A 137 21.76 -30.38 21.25
CA VAL A 137 22.85 -30.78 22.16
C VAL A 137 23.37 -32.15 21.75
#